data_AF-A0A0D0GM19-F1
#
_entry.id   AF-A0A0D0GM19-F1
#
_cell.length_a   1.000
_cell.length_b   1.000
_cell.length_c   1.000
_cell.angle_alpha   90.00
_cell.angle_beta   90.00
_cell.angle_gamma   90.00
#
_symmetry.space_group_name_H-M   'P 1'
#
loop_
_entity.id
_entity.type
_entity.pdbx_description
1 polymer ?
#
loop_
_entity_poly.entity_id
_entity_poly.type
_entity_poly.pdbx_seq_one_letter_code
_entity_poly.pdbx_strand_id
1 'polypeptide(L)'
;MRINSLTSVFILTTGLFLSLASPAVSSVNIYPAVKSNGVQDTIPNTLFTVGIGGGLIGGLYDGFYPYKLLKKHGDFGLGAPDKLDGEIMVFQGKVYKTQHTGKTIPVDDQDLTSFSMVNFFHADRTLTPPKGLNKTALFHYLDSVLTNVNGMYAIHVKGKFKMVKTRAFPPVKAHQHTPLAEMLNLQQFFNHQDCQGDLIGYRLPYFMDNTNISGYHFHYLSDQKDAGGHIIDLLTDDIVIEINTLDSYTILPPATKDFEHFDFKKNREEDIKSVERGGKN
;
A
#
# COMPACT_ATOMS: atom_id res chain seq x y z
N MET A 1 -5.88 -66.83 29.52
CA MET A 1 -5.92 -68.26 29.13
C MET A 1 -7.31 -68.55 28.59
N ARG A 2 -7.39 -69.24 27.43
CA ARG A 2 -8.56 -69.59 26.60
C ARG A 2 -9.01 -68.59 25.54
N ILE A 3 -8.49 -68.86 24.34
CA ILE A 3 -8.99 -68.56 23.00
C ILE A 3 -10.16 -69.51 22.69
N ASN A 4 -11.15 -69.04 21.91
CA ASN A 4 -12.01 -69.81 20.98
C ASN A 4 -12.75 -68.77 20.09
N SER A 5 -12.50 -68.68 18.77
CA SER A 5 -13.11 -69.46 17.66
C SER A 5 -14.57 -69.01 17.40
N LEU A 6 -15.07 -68.62 16.22
CA LEU A 6 -15.09 -69.30 14.91
C LEU A 6 -15.89 -68.43 13.88
N THR A 7 -15.54 -68.58 12.58
CA THR A 7 -16.39 -68.71 11.36
C THR A 7 -17.38 -67.61 10.96
N SER A 8 -17.74 -67.40 9.69
CA SER A 8 -17.27 -67.70 8.32
C SER A 8 -18.51 -67.44 7.46
N VAL A 9 -18.42 -66.68 6.37
CA VAL A 9 -19.29 -66.91 5.20
C VAL A 9 -18.47 -66.68 3.94
N PHE A 10 -18.22 -67.78 3.24
CA PHE A 10 -17.89 -67.86 1.83
C PHE A 10 -19.18 -67.66 1.02
N ILE A 11 -19.10 -67.01 -0.14
CA ILE A 11 -19.71 -67.51 -1.39
C ILE A 11 -18.89 -66.96 -2.56
N LEU A 12 -18.41 -67.92 -3.36
CA LEU A 12 -17.77 -67.80 -4.65
C LEU A 12 -18.81 -67.45 -5.73
N THR A 13 -18.49 -66.51 -6.62
CA THR A 13 -19.00 -66.55 -8.00
C THR A 13 -17.91 -66.14 -8.99
N THR A 14 -17.45 -67.17 -9.71
CA THR A 14 -17.17 -67.23 -11.17
C THR A 14 -16.41 -66.10 -11.85
N GLY A 15 -15.29 -66.49 -12.46
CA GLY A 15 -14.32 -65.60 -13.09
C GLY A 15 -14.65 -65.11 -14.50
N LEU A 16 -13.77 -64.23 -14.97
CA LEU A 16 -13.31 -64.19 -16.35
C LEU A 16 -11.93 -63.53 -16.38
N PHE A 17 -10.91 -64.28 -16.81
CA PHE A 17 -9.61 -63.74 -17.18
C PHE A 17 -9.72 -63.13 -18.58
N LEU A 18 -9.39 -61.85 -18.73
CA LEU A 18 -8.92 -61.30 -20.00
C LEU A 18 -7.63 -60.52 -19.76
N SER A 19 -6.63 -60.91 -20.54
CA SER A 19 -5.27 -60.39 -20.60
C SER A 19 -5.18 -59.32 -21.69
N LEU A 20 -4.43 -58.23 -21.43
CA LEU A 20 -3.40 -57.59 -22.29
C LEU A 20 -3.39 -56.05 -22.25
N ALA A 21 -2.14 -55.57 -22.12
CA ALA A 21 -1.59 -54.29 -22.59
C ALA A 21 -2.03 -52.97 -21.91
N SER A 22 -1.14 -52.43 -21.07
CA SER A 22 -1.14 -51.01 -20.71
C SER A 22 -0.40 -50.19 -21.78
N PRO A 23 -0.90 -49.01 -22.18
CA PRO A 23 -0.36 -48.24 -23.29
C PRO A 23 0.82 -47.34 -22.89
N ALA A 24 1.72 -47.20 -23.88
CA ALA A 24 2.71 -46.16 -24.16
C ALA A 24 2.97 -45.07 -23.10
N VAL A 25 4.23 -45.02 -22.66
CA VAL A 25 4.86 -43.85 -22.04
C VAL A 25 4.83 -42.71 -23.05
N SER A 26 4.04 -41.68 -22.77
CA SER A 26 4.03 -40.43 -23.53
C SER A 26 5.35 -39.70 -23.34
N SER A 27 5.98 -39.35 -24.46
CA SER A 27 7.20 -38.56 -24.57
C SER A 27 7.08 -37.25 -23.80
N VAL A 28 7.95 -37.05 -22.81
CA VAL A 28 8.15 -35.76 -22.14
C VAL A 28 8.75 -34.80 -23.18
N ASN A 29 7.97 -33.81 -23.61
CA ASN A 29 8.50 -32.67 -24.36
C ASN A 29 9.40 -31.87 -23.42
N ILE A 30 10.72 -32.04 -23.57
CA ILE A 30 11.71 -31.19 -22.92
C ILE A 30 11.67 -29.84 -23.64
N TYR A 31 11.05 -28.85 -23.02
CA TYR A 31 11.18 -27.46 -23.45
C TYR A 31 12.66 -27.05 -23.34
N PRO A 32 13.23 -26.34 -24.31
CA PRO A 32 14.59 -25.83 -24.19
C PRO A 32 14.66 -24.90 -22.97
N ALA A 33 15.69 -25.07 -22.15
CA ALA A 33 15.97 -24.20 -21.02
C ALA A 33 16.02 -22.75 -21.50
N VAL A 34 15.13 -21.91 -20.97
CA VAL A 34 15.21 -20.46 -21.12
C VAL A 34 16.57 -20.05 -20.54
N LYS A 35 17.45 -19.48 -21.38
CA LYS A 35 18.67 -18.84 -20.89
C LYS A 35 18.24 -17.73 -19.93
N SER A 36 18.44 -17.94 -18.63
CA SER A 36 18.31 -16.87 -17.65
C SER A 36 19.39 -15.85 -17.97
N ASN A 37 19.01 -14.73 -18.59
CA ASN A 37 19.89 -13.58 -18.71
C ASN A 37 20.17 -13.09 -17.29
N GLY A 38 21.31 -13.51 -16.73
CA GLY A 38 21.89 -13.11 -15.45
C GLY A 38 21.03 -12.23 -14.54
N VAL A 39 19.96 -12.78 -13.96
CA VAL A 39 19.27 -12.12 -12.85
C VAL A 39 20.20 -12.26 -11.66
N GLN A 40 20.85 -11.15 -11.30
CA GLN A 40 21.67 -11.09 -10.11
C GLN A 40 20.72 -11.16 -8.90
N ASP A 41 20.90 -12.18 -8.04
CA ASP A 41 20.11 -12.41 -6.83
C ASP A 41 20.44 -11.34 -5.77
N THR A 42 19.94 -10.14 -6.01
CA THR A 42 20.03 -9.01 -5.09
C THR A 42 18.75 -8.94 -4.28
N ILE A 43 18.83 -8.48 -3.03
CA ILE A 43 17.66 -8.26 -2.19
C ILE A 43 16.76 -7.25 -2.91
N PRO A 44 15.53 -7.62 -3.31
CA PRO A 44 14.66 -6.73 -4.08
C PRO A 44 14.32 -5.47 -3.29
N ASN A 45 14.28 -4.32 -3.96
CA ASN A 45 13.74 -3.12 -3.34
C ASN A 45 12.22 -3.26 -3.21
N THR A 46 11.76 -3.47 -1.98
CA THR A 46 10.42 -4.00 -1.72
C THR A 46 9.49 -2.90 -1.21
N LEU A 47 8.34 -2.74 -1.87
CA LEU A 47 7.18 -2.10 -1.27
C LEU A 47 6.52 -3.09 -0.31
N PHE A 48 6.43 -2.75 0.97
CA PHE A 48 5.67 -3.51 1.95
C PHE A 48 4.40 -2.76 2.33
N THR A 49 3.26 -3.43 2.24
CA THR A 49 1.99 -2.85 2.66
C THR A 49 1.32 -3.67 3.74
N VAL A 50 0.66 -2.95 4.64
CA VAL A 50 -0.22 -3.50 5.66
C VAL A 50 -1.62 -3.04 5.32
N GLY A 51 -2.58 -3.95 5.39
CA GLY A 51 -3.96 -3.65 5.00
C GLY A 51 -4.13 -3.68 3.48
N ILE A 52 -5.34 -3.34 3.03
CA ILE A 52 -5.71 -3.30 1.62
C ILE A 52 -6.35 -1.93 1.34
N GLY A 53 -5.84 -1.19 0.35
CA GLY A 53 -6.31 0.16 0.05
C GLY A 53 -7.83 0.24 -0.20
N GLY A 54 -8.38 -0.65 -1.03
CA GLY A 54 -9.82 -0.77 -1.26
C GLY A 54 -10.62 -1.16 -0.01
N GLY A 55 -9.99 -1.86 0.93
CA GLY A 55 -10.54 -2.17 2.25
C GLY A 55 -10.66 -0.93 3.11
N LEU A 56 -9.60 -0.11 3.20
CA LEU A 56 -9.61 1.17 3.89
C LEU A 56 -10.67 2.10 3.30
N ILE A 57 -10.69 2.29 1.97
CA ILE A 57 -11.68 3.13 1.29
C ILE A 57 -13.11 2.67 1.60
N GLY A 58 -13.32 1.35 1.70
CA GLY A 58 -14.63 0.79 1.98
C GLY A 58 -14.98 0.58 3.45
N GLY A 59 -14.18 1.03 4.42
CA GLY A 59 -14.57 1.03 5.83
C GLY A 59 -13.79 0.11 6.78
N LEU A 60 -12.64 -0.44 6.37
CA LEU A 60 -11.77 -1.23 7.26
C LEU A 60 -10.77 -0.33 7.98
N TYR A 61 -11.24 0.41 8.99
CA TYR A 61 -10.43 1.42 9.70
C TYR A 61 -9.74 0.92 10.97
N ASP A 62 -10.12 -0.24 11.49
CA ASP A 62 -9.55 -0.75 12.73
C ASP A 62 -8.10 -1.18 12.50
N GLY A 63 -7.20 -0.63 13.31
CA GLY A 63 -5.78 -0.92 13.29
C GLY A 63 -5.52 -2.33 13.80
N PHE A 64 -4.61 -3.04 13.15
CA PHE A 64 -4.28 -4.42 13.50
C PHE A 64 -2.77 -4.69 13.53
N TYR A 65 -1.95 -3.73 13.09
CA TYR A 65 -0.52 -3.90 12.97
C TYR A 65 0.26 -2.82 13.72
N PRO A 66 1.13 -3.18 14.68
CA PRO A 66 1.92 -2.22 15.44
C PRO A 66 3.00 -1.53 14.61
N TYR A 67 3.22 -0.23 14.83
CA TYR A 67 4.30 0.53 14.17
C TYR A 67 5.69 -0.02 14.48
N LYS A 68 5.89 -0.62 15.67
CA LYS A 68 7.14 -1.35 15.99
C LYS A 68 7.49 -2.43 14.97
N LEU A 69 6.48 -3.12 14.44
CA LEU A 69 6.68 -4.15 13.42
C LEU A 69 6.79 -3.52 12.03
N LEU A 70 5.97 -2.50 11.73
CA LEU A 70 6.01 -1.78 10.45
C LEU A 70 7.41 -1.26 10.11
N LYS A 71 8.09 -0.65 11.09
CA LYS A 71 9.45 -0.11 10.93
C LYS A 71 10.51 -1.17 10.58
N LYS A 72 10.22 -2.46 10.72
CA LYS A 72 11.13 -3.54 10.26
C LYS A 72 11.08 -3.73 8.75
N HIS A 73 10.09 -3.16 8.09
CA HIS A 73 9.85 -3.31 6.66
C HIS A 73 10.14 -2.03 5.85
N GLY A 74 10.39 -0.91 6.52
CA GLY A 74 10.77 0.33 5.86
C GLY A 74 11.00 1.49 6.82
N ASP A 75 11.65 2.51 6.30
CA ASP A 75 11.98 3.77 6.99
C ASP A 75 11.34 5.00 6.33
N PHE A 76 10.62 4.78 5.22
CA PHE A 76 9.93 5.77 4.43
C PHE A 76 8.54 5.25 4.05
N GLY A 77 7.53 6.10 4.11
CA GLY A 77 6.18 5.72 3.70
C GLY A 77 5.06 6.56 4.28
N LEU A 78 3.83 6.11 4.06
CA LEU A 78 2.62 6.81 4.49
C LEU A 78 1.47 5.83 4.75
N GLY A 79 0.39 6.30 5.37
CA GLY A 79 -0.77 5.45 5.63
C GLY A 79 -1.87 6.12 6.44
N ALA A 80 -2.75 5.28 6.98
CA ALA A 80 -3.83 5.64 7.89
C ALA A 80 -3.62 4.96 9.25
N PRO A 81 -3.88 5.67 10.36
CA PRO A 81 -3.82 5.10 11.70
C PRO A 81 -5.05 4.23 12.00
N ASP A 82 -5.02 3.58 13.16
CA ASP A 82 -6.22 3.02 13.78
C ASP A 82 -7.38 4.04 13.78
N LYS A 83 -8.58 3.57 13.42
CA LYS A 83 -9.83 4.33 13.36
C LYS A 83 -9.77 5.57 12.47
N LEU A 84 -8.88 5.62 11.47
CA LEU A 84 -8.74 6.79 10.59
C LEU A 84 -8.47 8.09 11.39
N ASP A 85 -7.83 8.00 12.56
CA ASP A 85 -7.48 9.15 13.42
C ASP A 85 -6.35 10.01 12.82
N GLY A 86 -6.59 10.59 11.65
CA GLY A 86 -5.64 11.44 10.94
C GLY A 86 -4.84 10.70 9.88
N GLU A 87 -3.62 11.17 9.65
CA GLU A 87 -2.76 10.75 8.54
C GLU A 87 -1.38 10.34 9.03
N ILE A 88 -0.81 9.27 8.48
CA ILE A 88 0.50 8.74 8.88
C ILE A 88 1.58 9.10 7.87
N MET A 89 2.74 9.49 8.37
CA MET A 89 4.00 9.57 7.62
C MET A 89 5.07 8.76 8.34
N VAL A 90 5.78 7.93 7.60
CA VAL A 90 7.00 7.24 8.04
C VAL A 90 8.17 7.93 7.36
N PHE A 91 9.09 8.47 8.16
CA PHE A 91 10.23 9.21 7.65
C PHE A 91 11.47 8.98 8.52
N GLN A 92 12.54 8.54 7.89
CA GLN A 92 13.82 8.21 8.53
C GLN A 92 13.62 7.27 9.74
N GLY A 93 12.77 6.26 9.57
CA GLY A 93 12.48 5.24 10.58
C GLY A 93 11.64 5.71 11.76
N LYS A 94 11.12 6.95 11.72
CA LYS A 94 10.17 7.48 12.70
C LYS A 94 8.79 7.59 12.08
N VAL A 95 7.76 7.43 12.90
CA VAL A 95 6.37 7.52 12.47
C VAL A 95 5.72 8.74 13.12
N TYR A 96 5.04 9.54 12.28
CA TYR A 96 4.36 10.76 12.66
C TYR A 96 2.88 10.66 12.27
N LYS A 97 2.01 11.23 13.09
CA LYS A 97 0.57 11.32 12.86
C LYS A 97 0.11 12.77 12.84
N THR A 98 -0.43 13.23 11.73
CA THR A 98 -1.17 14.51 11.68
C THR A 98 -2.62 14.26 12.05
N GLN A 99 -3.08 14.86 13.14
CA GLN A 99 -4.45 14.72 13.63
C GLN A 99 -5.40 15.70 12.93
N HIS A 100 -6.71 15.48 13.03
CA HIS A 100 -7.74 16.42 12.56
C HIS A 100 -7.68 17.82 13.18
N THR A 101 -6.91 18.01 14.26
CA THR A 101 -6.63 19.32 14.85
C THR A 101 -5.53 20.10 14.11
N GLY A 102 -4.87 19.46 13.14
CA GLY A 102 -3.72 19.99 12.40
C GLY A 102 -2.37 19.72 13.07
N LYS A 103 -2.38 19.27 14.32
CA LYS A 103 -1.15 18.95 15.07
C LYS A 103 -0.55 17.66 14.55
N THR A 104 0.76 17.68 14.29
CA THR A 104 1.55 16.48 14.02
C THR A 104 2.36 16.08 15.24
N ILE A 105 2.30 14.79 15.57
CA ILE A 105 3.00 14.22 16.72
C ILE A 105 3.70 12.90 16.35
N PRO A 106 4.79 12.53 17.01
CA PRO A 106 5.28 11.16 16.94
C PRO A 106 4.23 10.19 17.52
N VAL A 107 4.13 8.99 16.96
CA VAL A 107 3.27 7.91 17.49
C VAL A 107 4.03 6.97 18.40
N ASP A 108 3.32 6.24 19.27
CA ASP A 108 3.90 5.18 20.06
C ASP A 108 4.15 3.92 19.20
N ASP A 109 5.19 3.17 19.53
CA ASP A 109 5.52 1.92 18.86
C ASP A 109 4.44 0.83 18.99
N GLN A 110 3.60 0.93 20.03
CA GLN A 110 2.44 0.07 20.26
C GLN A 110 1.17 0.55 19.57
N ASP A 111 1.14 1.80 19.07
CA ASP A 111 0.01 2.27 18.27
C ASP A 111 -0.09 1.44 16.98
N LEU A 112 -1.31 1.36 16.45
CA LEU A 112 -1.65 0.49 15.33
C LEU A 112 -1.93 1.32 14.06
N THR A 113 -1.65 0.70 12.92
CA THR A 113 -2.12 1.15 11.60
C THR A 113 -3.18 0.20 11.05
N SER A 114 -4.14 0.77 10.32
CA SER A 114 -5.15 0.06 9.55
C SER A 114 -4.69 -0.17 8.09
N PHE A 115 -3.94 0.80 7.55
CA PHE A 115 -3.31 0.70 6.25
C PHE A 115 -2.00 1.49 6.23
N SER A 116 -0.91 0.93 5.74
CA SER A 116 0.35 1.65 5.53
C SER A 116 1.14 1.06 4.37
N MET A 117 1.87 1.92 3.67
CA MET A 117 2.82 1.58 2.62
C MET A 117 4.20 2.04 3.06
N VAL A 118 5.19 1.15 3.11
CA VAL A 118 6.57 1.48 3.50
C VAL A 118 7.59 0.76 2.62
N ASN A 119 8.77 1.36 2.49
CA ASN A 119 9.97 0.73 1.94
C ASN A 119 11.22 1.27 2.65
N PHE A 120 12.36 0.60 2.48
CA PHE A 120 13.67 1.17 2.84
C PHE A 120 14.15 2.08 1.72
N PHE A 121 14.04 3.38 1.93
CA PHE A 121 14.24 4.35 0.87
C PHE A 121 15.72 4.60 0.60
N HIS A 122 16.08 4.56 -0.68
CA HIS A 122 17.36 5.01 -1.19
C HIS A 122 17.16 5.68 -2.54
N ALA A 123 17.75 6.86 -2.76
CA ALA A 123 17.56 7.56 -4.02
C ALA A 123 18.36 6.89 -5.15
N ASP A 124 17.69 6.40 -6.19
CA ASP A 124 18.34 5.97 -7.44
C ASP A 124 18.63 7.19 -8.32
N ARG A 125 17.76 8.20 -8.23
CA ARG A 125 17.81 9.43 -9.02
C ARG A 125 17.50 10.62 -8.15
N THR A 126 18.19 11.72 -8.40
CA THR A 126 17.94 13.03 -7.78
C THR A 126 17.75 14.05 -8.89
N LEU A 127 16.67 14.83 -8.80
CA LEU A 127 16.26 15.80 -9.81
C LEU A 127 16.03 17.17 -9.16
N THR A 128 16.34 18.23 -9.90
CA THR A 128 16.00 19.60 -9.55
C THR A 128 15.02 20.14 -10.58
N PRO A 129 13.71 20.15 -10.31
CA PRO A 129 12.72 20.63 -11.26
C PRO A 129 12.74 22.17 -11.38
N PRO A 130 12.06 22.74 -12.39
CA PRO A 130 11.75 24.17 -12.39
C PRO A 130 10.96 24.56 -11.14
N LYS A 131 11.11 25.83 -10.70
CA LYS A 131 10.33 26.38 -9.59
C LYS A 131 8.88 26.64 -9.98
N GLY A 132 8.00 26.75 -9.00
CA GLY A 132 6.62 27.22 -9.21
C GLY A 132 5.69 26.20 -9.83
N LEU A 133 6.00 24.91 -9.74
CA LEU A 133 5.09 23.84 -10.14
C LEU A 133 3.94 23.76 -9.15
N ASN A 134 2.71 23.89 -9.64
CA ASN A 134 1.52 23.47 -8.89
C ASN A 134 1.40 21.93 -8.91
N LYS A 135 0.44 21.35 -8.18
CA LYS A 135 0.27 19.88 -8.11
C LYS A 135 0.22 19.21 -9.49
N THR A 136 -0.59 19.72 -10.41
CA THR A 136 -0.72 19.16 -11.76
C THR A 136 0.58 19.23 -12.54
N ALA A 137 1.28 20.37 -12.47
CA ALA A 137 2.56 20.56 -13.15
C ALA A 137 3.67 19.68 -12.55
N LEU A 138 3.68 19.47 -11.23
CA LEU A 138 4.59 18.55 -10.56
C LEU A 138 4.36 17.11 -11.03
N PHE A 139 3.11 16.66 -11.06
CA PHE A 139 2.79 15.30 -11.52
C PHE A 139 3.12 15.11 -13.00
N HIS A 140 2.85 16.10 -13.84
CA HIS A 140 3.26 16.07 -15.24
C HIS A 140 4.80 16.04 -15.42
N TYR A 141 5.53 16.78 -14.59
CA TYR A 141 7.00 16.71 -14.57
C TYR A 141 7.47 15.30 -14.20
N LEU A 142 6.91 14.71 -13.13
CA LEU A 142 7.22 13.33 -12.73
C LEU A 142 6.88 12.32 -13.85
N ASP A 143 5.74 12.47 -14.52
CA ASP A 143 5.36 11.60 -15.64
C ASP A 143 6.34 11.68 -16.82
N SER A 144 6.93 12.86 -17.06
CA SER A 144 7.94 13.03 -18.12
C SER A 144 9.25 12.27 -17.86
N VAL A 145 9.57 11.97 -16.59
CA VAL A 145 10.82 11.29 -16.18
C VAL A 145 10.60 9.84 -15.72
N LEU A 146 9.37 9.50 -15.36
CA LEU A 146 8.93 8.16 -14.93
C LEU A 146 8.17 7.48 -16.09
N THR A 147 8.90 7.14 -17.14
CA THR A 147 8.34 6.67 -18.42
C THR A 147 7.85 5.22 -18.39
N ASN A 148 8.38 4.37 -17.50
CA ASN A 148 7.79 3.06 -17.26
C ASN A 148 6.51 3.22 -16.42
N VAL A 149 5.37 3.27 -17.11
CA VAL A 149 4.05 3.49 -16.51
C VAL A 149 3.59 2.37 -15.58
N ASN A 150 4.18 1.19 -15.71
CA ASN A 150 3.89 0.02 -14.88
C ASN A 150 4.91 -0.16 -13.73
N GLY A 151 5.83 0.80 -13.56
CA GLY A 151 6.78 0.80 -12.46
C GLY A 151 6.16 1.27 -11.15
N MET A 152 6.71 0.80 -10.03
CA MET A 152 6.43 1.28 -8.68
C MET A 152 7.54 2.24 -8.26
N TYR A 153 7.18 3.42 -7.77
CA TYR A 153 8.16 4.43 -7.38
C TYR A 153 7.83 4.97 -6.00
N ALA A 154 8.79 4.94 -5.08
CA ALA A 154 8.80 5.80 -3.90
C ALA A 154 9.43 7.15 -4.30
N ILE A 155 8.82 8.25 -3.88
CA ILE A 155 9.19 9.59 -4.31
C ILE A 155 9.25 10.48 -3.07
N HIS A 156 10.42 11.07 -2.86
CA HIS A 156 10.66 12.04 -1.80
C HIS A 156 10.88 13.41 -2.41
N VAL A 157 10.03 14.38 -2.09
CA VAL A 157 10.22 15.77 -2.51
C VAL A 157 10.52 16.62 -1.29
N LYS A 158 11.73 17.15 -1.19
CA LYS A 158 12.17 17.95 -0.04
C LYS A 158 12.48 19.37 -0.46
N GLY A 159 12.13 20.34 0.39
CA GLY A 159 12.52 21.73 0.20
C GLY A 159 11.40 22.71 0.53
N LYS A 160 11.42 23.85 -0.17
CA LYS A 160 10.53 24.98 0.06
C LYS A 160 9.31 24.93 -0.85
N PHE A 161 8.18 25.28 -0.27
CA PHE A 161 6.91 25.40 -0.95
C PHE A 161 6.32 26.76 -0.63
N LYS A 162 5.84 27.47 -1.66
CA LYS A 162 5.04 28.68 -1.45
C LYS A 162 3.74 28.34 -0.73
N MET A 163 3.17 27.19 -1.05
CA MET A 163 1.96 26.69 -0.40
C MET A 163 1.94 25.16 -0.41
N VAL A 164 1.46 24.57 0.69
CA VAL A 164 0.98 23.19 0.72
C VAL A 164 -0.39 23.19 1.39
N LYS A 165 -1.39 22.61 0.74
CA LYS A 165 -2.71 22.36 1.30
C LYS A 165 -2.81 20.88 1.64
N THR A 166 -3.10 20.56 2.89
CA THR A 166 -3.27 19.18 3.35
C THR A 166 -4.66 18.96 3.92
N ARG A 167 -4.98 17.68 4.19
CA ARG A 167 -6.13 17.29 5.02
C ARG A 167 -5.74 16.28 6.09
N ALA A 168 -6.63 16.10 7.08
CA ALA A 168 -6.65 14.95 7.97
C ALA A 168 -8.09 14.64 8.42
N PHE A 169 -8.39 13.37 8.69
CA PHE A 169 -9.68 12.93 9.21
C PHE A 169 -9.74 12.90 10.74
N PRO A 170 -10.91 13.18 11.35
CA PRO A 170 -11.17 12.82 12.74
C PRO A 170 -11.35 11.30 12.89
N PRO A 171 -11.13 10.75 14.09
CA PRO A 171 -11.30 9.32 14.32
C PRO A 171 -12.75 8.89 14.12
N VAL A 172 -12.94 7.70 13.58
CA VAL A 172 -14.22 6.99 13.52
C VAL A 172 -14.42 6.08 14.73
N LYS A 173 -15.64 5.57 14.90
CA LYS A 173 -15.89 4.52 15.91
C LYS A 173 -15.33 3.19 15.43
N ALA A 174 -14.96 2.32 16.37
CA ALA A 174 -14.58 0.94 16.05
C ALA A 174 -15.70 0.24 15.28
N HIS A 175 -15.34 -0.60 14.31
CA HIS A 175 -16.28 -1.28 13.39
C HIS A 175 -17.22 -0.34 12.63
N GLN A 176 -16.85 0.92 12.44
CA GLN A 176 -17.58 1.80 11.55
C GLN A 176 -17.19 1.48 10.10
N HIS A 177 -18.12 0.91 9.34
CA HIS A 177 -17.88 0.52 7.94
C HIS A 177 -18.45 1.50 6.91
N THR A 178 -18.68 2.75 7.32
CA THR A 178 -19.08 3.81 6.39
C THR A 178 -17.96 4.02 5.39
N PRO A 179 -18.22 3.95 4.06
CA PRO A 179 -17.20 4.23 3.05
C PRO A 179 -16.59 5.62 3.21
N LEU A 180 -15.29 5.74 2.93
CA LEU A 180 -14.55 6.99 3.15
C LEU A 180 -15.09 8.14 2.30
N ALA A 181 -15.59 7.83 1.10
CA ALA A 181 -16.23 8.79 0.20
C ALA A 181 -17.48 9.44 0.81
N GLU A 182 -18.20 8.75 1.70
CA GLU A 182 -19.37 9.28 2.40
C GLU A 182 -18.99 10.17 3.60
N MET A 183 -17.71 10.17 4.01
CA MET A 183 -17.20 10.92 5.17
C MET A 183 -16.35 12.13 4.77
N LEU A 184 -16.25 12.47 3.49
CA LEU A 184 -15.43 13.60 3.00
C LEU A 184 -15.80 14.95 3.64
N ASN A 185 -17.02 15.12 4.14
CA ASN A 185 -17.43 16.31 4.87
C ASN A 185 -16.80 16.43 6.28
N LEU A 186 -16.22 15.35 6.82
CA LEU A 186 -15.59 15.32 8.14
C LEU A 186 -14.10 15.74 8.09
N GLN A 187 -13.45 15.64 6.93
CA GLN A 187 -12.04 15.97 6.78
C GLN A 187 -11.78 17.44 7.12
N GLN A 188 -10.66 17.70 7.79
CA GLN A 188 -10.20 19.04 8.12
C GLN A 188 -9.08 19.42 7.16
N PHE A 189 -9.14 20.64 6.59
CA PHE A 189 -8.14 21.14 5.67
C PHE A 189 -7.19 22.12 6.36
N PHE A 190 -5.92 22.06 6.02
CA PHE A 190 -4.89 22.95 6.54
C PHE A 190 -4.12 23.59 5.39
N ASN A 191 -3.79 24.87 5.52
CA ASN A 191 -3.01 25.61 4.53
C ASN A 191 -1.70 26.05 5.17
N HIS A 192 -0.59 25.61 4.60
CA HIS A 192 0.77 25.96 4.99
C HIS A 192 1.31 26.93 3.94
N GLN A 193 1.71 28.13 4.34
CA GLN A 193 2.26 29.16 3.44
C GLN A 193 3.76 29.32 3.70
N ASP A 194 4.54 29.60 2.66
CA ASP A 194 5.99 29.84 2.72
C ASP A 194 6.70 28.82 3.63
N CYS A 195 6.41 27.56 3.41
CA CYS A 195 6.76 26.46 4.30
C CYS A 195 7.89 25.60 3.73
N GLN A 196 8.52 24.84 4.61
CA GLN A 196 9.59 23.91 4.26
C GLN A 196 9.30 22.54 4.89
N GLY A 197 9.52 21.49 4.12
CA GLY A 197 9.25 20.13 4.58
C GLY A 197 9.49 19.07 3.52
N ASP A 198 8.91 17.91 3.79
CA ASP A 198 9.07 16.68 3.05
C ASP A 198 7.70 16.23 2.50
N LEU A 199 7.61 15.98 1.19
CA LEU A 199 6.55 15.14 0.62
C LEU A 199 7.07 13.71 0.54
N ILE A 200 6.34 12.82 1.19
CA ILE A 200 6.62 11.40 1.27
C ILE A 200 5.50 10.72 0.51
N GLY A 201 5.83 9.93 -0.51
CA GLY A 201 4.78 9.33 -1.32
C GLY A 201 5.25 8.36 -2.36
N TYR A 202 4.28 7.93 -3.15
CA TYR A 202 4.44 6.88 -4.13
C TYR A 202 3.76 7.25 -5.45
N ARG A 203 4.27 6.68 -6.54
CA ARG A 203 3.54 6.51 -7.80
C ARG A 203 3.38 5.02 -8.05
N LEU A 204 2.15 4.52 -7.97
CA LEU A 204 1.85 3.11 -8.16
C LEU A 204 1.12 2.85 -9.49
N PRO A 205 1.37 1.71 -10.15
CA PRO A 205 0.76 1.37 -11.42
C PRO A 205 -0.70 0.90 -11.25
N TYR A 206 -1.47 0.99 -12.34
CA TYR A 206 -2.91 0.71 -12.32
C TYR A 206 -3.27 -0.71 -11.88
N PHE A 207 -2.43 -1.72 -12.17
CA PHE A 207 -2.69 -3.11 -11.77
C PHE A 207 -2.67 -3.31 -10.24
N MET A 208 -2.20 -2.33 -9.48
CA MET A 208 -2.20 -2.36 -8.01
C MET A 208 -3.44 -1.71 -7.39
N ASP A 209 -4.36 -1.16 -8.19
CA ASP A 209 -5.66 -0.73 -7.68
C ASP A 209 -6.33 -1.87 -6.90
N ASN A 210 -7.11 -1.49 -5.89
CA ASN A 210 -7.65 -2.36 -4.84
C ASN A 210 -6.63 -2.71 -3.75
N THR A 211 -5.49 -3.34 -4.09
CA THR A 211 -4.47 -3.63 -3.06
C THR A 211 -3.85 -2.36 -2.47
N ASN A 212 -3.74 -1.32 -3.32
CA ASN A 212 -3.39 0.05 -2.98
C ASN A 212 -4.33 1.02 -3.73
N ILE A 213 -3.90 2.28 -3.84
CA ILE A 213 -4.46 3.30 -4.73
C ILE A 213 -3.40 3.61 -5.79
N SER A 214 -3.71 3.39 -7.07
CA SER A 214 -2.80 3.71 -8.17
C SER A 214 -2.67 5.22 -8.41
N GLY A 215 -1.61 5.61 -9.11
CA GLY A 215 -1.26 7.01 -9.36
C GLY A 215 -0.42 7.59 -8.23
N TYR A 216 -0.44 8.91 -8.12
CA TYR A 216 0.33 9.64 -7.10
C TYR A 216 -0.43 9.73 -5.78
N HIS A 217 0.23 9.37 -4.69
CA HIS A 217 -0.24 9.52 -3.33
C HIS A 217 0.88 10.08 -2.48
N PHE A 218 0.69 11.28 -1.93
CA PHE A 218 1.68 11.95 -1.09
C PHE A 218 1.07 12.46 0.21
N HIS A 219 1.83 12.33 1.28
CA HIS A 219 1.63 13.05 2.53
C HIS A 219 2.74 14.09 2.68
N TYR A 220 2.43 15.18 3.37
CA TYR A 220 3.39 16.24 3.72
C TYR A 220 3.76 16.15 5.20
N LEU A 221 5.01 16.50 5.51
CA LEU A 221 5.55 16.59 6.85
C LEU A 221 6.44 17.84 6.94
N SER A 222 6.10 18.79 7.81
CA SER A 222 6.89 20.01 7.99
C SER A 222 8.31 19.70 8.49
N ASP A 223 9.26 20.60 8.23
CA ASP A 223 10.63 20.49 8.76
C ASP A 223 10.66 20.40 10.29
N GLN A 224 9.78 21.15 10.96
CA GLN A 224 9.63 21.14 12.42
C GLN A 224 8.89 19.91 12.95
N LYS A 225 8.33 19.07 12.06
CA LYS A 225 7.62 17.83 12.39
C LYS A 225 6.37 18.05 13.26
N ASP A 226 5.75 19.22 13.11
CA ASP A 226 4.60 19.70 13.89
C ASP A 226 3.33 19.93 13.04
N ALA A 227 3.45 19.89 11.72
CA ALA A 227 2.36 20.03 10.75
C ALA A 227 2.54 19.05 9.58
N GLY A 228 1.44 18.66 8.93
CA GLY A 228 1.49 17.64 7.88
C GLY A 228 0.13 17.27 7.29
N GLY A 229 0.01 16.04 6.82
CA GLY A 229 -1.25 15.42 6.36
C GLY A 229 -1.23 15.01 4.89
N HIS A 230 -2.33 14.42 4.42
CA HIS A 230 -2.51 14.02 3.03
C HIS A 230 -2.58 15.26 2.13
N ILE A 231 -1.82 15.31 1.02
CA ILE A 231 -1.81 16.52 0.17
C ILE A 231 -3.09 16.67 -0.64
N ILE A 232 -3.55 17.90 -0.75
CA ILE A 232 -4.70 18.28 -1.58
C ILE A 232 -4.22 19.13 -2.75
N ASP A 233 -3.36 20.10 -2.47
CA ASP A 233 -2.74 20.96 -3.48
C ASP A 233 -1.40 21.51 -2.97
N LEU A 234 -0.61 22.06 -3.87
CA LEU A 234 0.69 22.66 -3.54
C LEU A 234 1.14 23.65 -4.60
N LEU A 235 2.11 24.48 -4.21
CA LEU A 235 2.91 25.30 -5.10
C LEU A 235 4.37 25.23 -4.64
N THR A 236 5.21 24.58 -5.44
CA THR A 236 6.64 24.38 -5.16
C THR A 236 7.44 25.68 -5.31
N ASP A 237 8.56 25.77 -4.60
CA ASP A 237 9.62 26.76 -4.84
C ASP A 237 10.97 26.04 -5.04
N ASP A 238 11.93 26.22 -4.14
CA ASP A 238 13.21 25.49 -4.15
C ASP A 238 13.05 24.06 -3.60
N ILE A 239 12.84 23.09 -4.49
CA ILE A 239 12.72 21.67 -4.12
C ILE A 239 13.76 20.77 -4.81
N VAL A 240 14.01 19.63 -4.19
CA VAL A 240 14.74 18.49 -4.77
C VAL A 240 13.82 17.27 -4.74
N ILE A 241 13.81 16.51 -5.84
CA ILE A 241 13.04 15.27 -5.97
C ILE A 241 14.01 14.09 -5.98
N GLU A 242 13.84 13.17 -5.06
CA GLU A 242 14.54 11.89 -4.98
C GLU A 242 13.57 10.78 -5.35
N ILE A 243 13.99 9.87 -6.22
CA ILE A 243 13.17 8.77 -6.73
C ILE A 243 13.85 7.45 -6.40
N ASN A 244 13.08 6.52 -5.89
CA ASN A 244 13.47 5.14 -5.67
C ASN A 244 12.51 4.20 -6.41
N THR A 245 13.04 3.36 -7.30
CA THR A 245 12.30 2.38 -8.09
C THR A 245 12.19 1.10 -7.27
N LEU A 246 10.96 0.59 -7.14
CA LEU A 246 10.67 -0.60 -6.35
C LEU A 246 10.47 -1.80 -7.30
N ASP A 247 11.07 -2.93 -6.96
CA ASP A 247 11.15 -4.12 -7.81
C ASP A 247 10.22 -5.25 -7.35
N SER A 248 9.75 -5.17 -6.11
CA SER A 248 8.85 -6.17 -5.56
C SER A 248 7.82 -5.56 -4.61
N TYR A 249 6.78 -6.35 -4.35
CA TYR A 249 5.63 -5.94 -3.57
C TYR A 249 5.22 -7.07 -2.63
N THR A 250 5.13 -6.77 -1.33
CA THR A 250 4.64 -7.67 -0.30
C THR A 250 3.42 -7.06 0.39
N ILE A 251 2.39 -7.87 0.58
CA ILE A 251 1.13 -7.47 1.23
C ILE A 251 0.95 -8.27 2.51
N LEU A 252 0.65 -7.58 3.59
CA LEU A 252 0.12 -8.17 4.81
C LEU A 252 -1.40 -7.88 4.92
N PRO A 253 -2.27 -8.83 4.54
CA PRO A 253 -3.70 -8.66 4.70
C PRO A 253 -4.11 -8.66 6.19
N PRO A 254 -5.15 -7.91 6.58
CA PRO A 254 -5.70 -7.97 7.94
C PRO A 254 -6.20 -9.37 8.29
N ALA A 255 -5.87 -9.87 9.48
CA ALA A 255 -6.43 -11.09 10.04
C ALA A 255 -7.61 -10.77 10.97
N THR A 256 -8.61 -10.04 10.46
CA THR A 256 -9.78 -9.57 11.21
C THR A 256 -11.09 -10.12 10.63
N LYS A 257 -12.11 -10.27 11.48
CA LYS A 257 -13.44 -10.72 11.03
C LYS A 257 -14.05 -9.79 9.98
N ASP A 258 -13.84 -8.48 10.12
CA ASP A 258 -14.38 -7.51 9.17
C ASP A 258 -13.74 -7.70 7.79
N PHE A 259 -12.44 -8.03 7.73
CA PHE A 259 -11.76 -8.37 6.49
C PHE A 259 -12.26 -9.68 5.88
N GLU A 260 -12.48 -10.72 6.70
CA GLU A 260 -13.01 -12.03 6.23
C GLU A 260 -14.36 -11.90 5.51
N HIS A 261 -15.19 -10.94 5.92
CA HIS A 261 -16.53 -10.71 5.37
C HIS A 261 -16.60 -9.51 4.41
N PHE A 262 -15.47 -8.86 4.11
CA PHE A 262 -15.45 -7.68 3.26
C PHE A 262 -15.63 -8.03 1.78
N ASP A 263 -16.60 -7.38 1.13
CA ASP A 263 -16.84 -7.59 -0.30
C ASP A 263 -15.92 -6.73 -1.17
N PHE A 264 -14.80 -7.33 -1.60
CA PHE A 264 -13.87 -6.77 -2.58
C PHE A 264 -14.39 -6.78 -4.02
N LYS A 265 -15.54 -7.41 -4.32
CA LYS A 265 -16.12 -7.41 -5.68
C LYS A 265 -16.90 -6.13 -5.98
N LYS A 266 -17.40 -5.44 -4.94
CA LYS A 266 -18.09 -4.15 -5.12
C LYS A 266 -17.11 -3.13 -5.75
N ASN A 267 -17.53 -2.55 -6.88
CA ASN A 267 -16.79 -1.50 -7.57
C ASN A 267 -16.72 -0.24 -6.69
N ARG A 268 -15.50 0.26 -6.46
CA ARG A 268 -15.18 1.44 -5.64
C ARG A 268 -14.31 2.45 -6.39
N GLU A 269 -14.27 2.40 -7.72
CA GLU A 269 -13.42 3.30 -8.52
C GLU A 269 -13.75 4.79 -8.28
N GLU A 270 -15.03 5.15 -8.24
CA GLU A 270 -15.45 6.53 -7.95
C GLU A 270 -15.18 6.92 -6.49
N ASP A 271 -15.33 5.98 -5.54
CA ASP A 271 -14.98 6.22 -4.13
C ASP A 271 -13.49 6.56 -4.01
N ILE A 272 -12.61 5.72 -4.58
CA ILE A 272 -11.15 5.91 -4.60
C ILE A 272 -10.79 7.27 -5.20
N LYS A 273 -11.37 7.60 -6.35
CA LYS A 273 -11.11 8.86 -7.05
C LYS A 273 -11.55 10.06 -6.22
N SER A 274 -12.72 10.01 -5.59
CA SER A 274 -13.24 11.09 -4.76
C SER A 274 -12.37 11.34 -3.52
N VAL A 275 -11.86 10.27 -2.91
CA VAL A 275 -11.08 10.32 -1.67
C VAL A 275 -9.65 10.78 -1.92
N GLU A 276 -8.97 10.20 -2.91
CA GLU A 276 -7.51 10.32 -3.04
C GLU A 276 -7.09 11.32 -4.13
N ARG A 277 -7.95 11.54 -5.13
CA ARG A 277 -7.63 12.39 -6.29
C ARG A 277 -8.35 13.74 -6.25
N GLY A 278 -9.24 13.93 -5.26
CA GLY A 278 -10.14 15.05 -5.15
C GLY A 278 -11.27 14.97 -6.18
N GLY A 279 -12.51 15.19 -5.74
CA GLY A 279 -13.64 15.40 -6.65
C GLY A 279 -13.41 16.65 -7.52
N LYS A 280 -13.93 16.63 -8.76
CA LYS A 280 -14.09 17.84 -9.56
C LYS A 280 -15.17 18.71 -8.90
N ASN A 281 -14.81 19.51 -7.90
CA ASN A 281 -15.64 20.62 -7.44
C ASN A 281 -14.93 21.93 -7.73
#